data_AF-A0A2V7DCZ5-F1
#
_entry.id   AF-A0A2V7DCZ5-F1
#
_cell.length_a   1.000
_cell.length_b   1.000
_cell.length_c   1.000
_cell.angle_alpha   90.00
_cell.angle_beta   90.00
_cell.angle_gamma   90.00
#
_symmetry.space_group_name_H-M   'P 1'
#
loop_
_entity.id
_entity.type
_entity.pdbx_description
1 polymer ?
#
loop_
_entity_poly.entity_id
_entity_poly.type
_entity_poly.pdbx_seq_one_letter_code
_entity_poly.pdbx_strand_id
1 'polypeptide(L)' 'MRVTALAGGTGAAKLIRGLADLVPPSDLTIVVNTGDDARIWGLHVSPDLDSVT' A
#
# COMPACT_ATOMS: atom_id res chain seq x y z
N MET A 1 16.80 -10.30 -2.14
CA MET A 1 15.85 -10.80 -3.16
C MET A 1 14.83 -9.70 -3.34
N ARG A 2 14.57 -9.20 -4.56
CA ARG A 2 13.63 -8.08 -4.74
C ARG A 2 12.20 -8.58 -4.83
N VAL A 3 11.32 -8.02 -4.00
CA VAL A 3 9.89 -8.35 -3.95
C VAL A 3 9.08 -7.13 -4.35
N THR A 4 8.12 -7.31 -5.25
CA THR A 4 7.16 -6.27 -5.63
C THR A 4 5.76 -6.79 -5.41
N ALA A 5 4.96 -6.07 -4.62
CA ALA A 5 3.57 -6.41 -4.33
C ALA A 5 2.64 -5.35 -4.91
N LEU A 6 1.56 -5.81 -5.57
CA LEU A 6 0.43 -4.95 -5.91
C LEU A 6 -0.53 -4.90 -4.73
N ALA A 7 -1.03 -3.71 -4.39
CA ALA A 7 -1.82 -3.50 -3.19
C ALA A 7 -3.07 -2.65 -3.46
N GLY A 8 -4.18 -3.05 -2.85
CA GLY A 8 -5.43 -2.31 -2.83
C GLY A 8 -6.35 -2.93 -1.77
N GLY A 9 -7.08 -2.09 -1.04
CA GLY A 9 -7.91 -2.47 0.08
C GLY A 9 -7.15 -3.00 1.30
N THR A 10 -7.92 -3.26 2.36
CA THR A 10 -7.39 -3.64 3.68
C THR A 10 -6.76 -5.03 3.73
N GLY A 11 -7.13 -5.94 2.80
CA GLY A 11 -6.52 -7.27 2.71
C GLY A 11 -5.05 -7.21 2.31
N ALA A 12 -4.72 -6.36 1.32
CA ALA A 12 -3.35 -6.17 0.88
C ALA A 12 -2.47 -5.55 1.96
N ALA A 13 -2.98 -4.57 2.71
CA ALA A 13 -2.26 -3.94 3.83
C ALA A 13 -1.80 -4.98 4.87
N LYS A 14 -2.65 -5.98 5.19
CA LYS A 14 -2.29 -7.07 6.12
C LYS A 14 -1.16 -7.96 5.58
N LEU A 15 -1.20 -8.30 4.29
CA LEU A 15 -0.15 -9.07 3.65
C LEU A 15 1.18 -8.31 3.64
N ILE A 16 1.13 -7.03 3.28
CA ILE A 16 2.29 -6.13 3.28
C ILE A 16 2.95 -6.08 4.66
N ARG A 17 2.15 -5.95 5.73
CA ARG A 17 2.66 -5.95 7.10
C ARG A 17 3.53 -7.18 7.38
N GLY A 18 3.03 -8.36 7.04
CA GLY A 18 3.80 -9.60 7.18
C GLY A 18 5.01 -9.70 6.26
N LEU A 19 4.93 -9.15 5.04
CA LEU A 19 6.08 -9.08 4.12
C LEU A 19 7.17 -8.14 4.66
N ALA A 20 6.81 -7.01 5.26
CA ALA A 20 7.75 -6.07 5.85
C ALA A 20 8.51 -6.64 7.05
N ASP A 21 7.94 -7.64 7.75
CA ASP A 21 8.63 -8.36 8.83
C ASP A 21 9.69 -9.36 8.31
N LEU A 22 9.59 -9.77 7.04
CA LEU A 22 10.44 -10.83 6.44
C LEU A 22 11.40 -10.31 5.37
N VAL A 23 11.09 -9.18 4.73
CA VAL A 23 11.86 -8.62 3.61
C VAL A 23 12.47 -7.29 4.04
N PRO A 24 13.80 -7.09 3.88
CA PRO A 24 14.42 -5.80 4.15
C PRO A 24 13.70 -4.67 3.38
N PRO A 25 13.47 -3.49 3.99
CA PRO A 25 12.74 -2.40 3.33
C PRO A 25 13.35 -1.98 1.98
N SER A 26 14.67 -2.07 1.82
CA SER A 26 15.37 -1.77 0.56
C SER A 26 15.06 -2.75 -0.57
N ASP A 27 14.53 -3.92 -0.24
CA ASP A 27 14.22 -5.02 -1.16
C ASP A 27 12.71 -5.17 -1.41
N LEU A 28 11.86 -4.41 -0.69
CA LEU A 28 10.40 -4.46 -0.81
C LEU A 28 9.86 -3.21 -1.53
N THR A 29 9.17 -3.41 -2.64
CA THR A 29 8.45 -2.35 -3.37
C THR A 29 6.96 -2.64 -3.37
N ILE A 30 6.16 -1.61 -3.12
CA ILE A 30 4.70 -1.72 -3.10
C ILE A 30 4.12 -0.77 -4.13
N VAL A 31 3.30 -1.32 -5.03
CA VAL A 31 2.55 -0.55 -6.03
C VAL A 31 1.10 -0.53 -5.57
N VAL A 32 0.63 0.65 -5.18
CA VAL A 32 -0.68 0.81 -4.54
C VAL A 32 -1.70 1.33 -5.56
N ASN A 33 -2.92 0.82 -5.47
CA ASN A 33 -4.08 1.27 -6.23
C ASN A 33 -4.38 2.75 -5.92
N THR A 34 -4.59 3.54 -6.98
CA THR A 34 -5.06 4.93 -6.90
C THR A 34 -6.44 5.10 -7.53
N GLY A 35 -7.12 4.01 -7.89
CA GLY A 35 -8.45 4.04 -8.50
C GLY A 35 -9.54 4.57 -7.57
N ASP A 36 -9.30 4.50 -6.26
CA ASP A 36 -10.20 4.97 -5.21
C ASP A 36 -9.83 6.38 -4.70
N ASP A 37 -8.84 7.03 -5.32
CA ASP A 37 -8.45 8.40 -4.98
C ASP A 37 -9.59 9.37 -5.30
N ALA A 38 -9.89 10.28 -4.36
CA ALA A 38 -11.01 11.19 -4.50
C ALA A 38 -10.74 12.56 -3.87
N ARG A 39 -11.50 13.56 -4.30
CA ARG A 39 -11.57 14.85 -3.61
C ARG A 39 -12.69 14.84 -2.58
N ILE A 40 -12.35 14.92 -1.30
CA ILE A 40 -13.31 14.95 -0.18
C ILE A 40 -13.11 16.26 0.58
N TRP A 41 -14.17 17.08 0.70
CA TRP A 41 -14.13 18.41 1.34
C TRP A 41 -13.01 19.33 0.82
N GLY A 42 -12.67 19.22 -0.47
CA GLY A 42 -11.59 20.01 -1.09
C GLY A 42 -10.18 19.47 -0.89
N LEU A 43 -10.02 18.35 -0.17
CA LEU A 43 -8.75 17.66 0.06
C LEU A 43 -8.59 16.47 -0.88
N HIS A 44 -7.35 16.08 -1.18
CA HIS A 44 -7.05 14.84 -1.89
C HIS A 44 -6.97 13.69 -0.88
N VAL A 45 -7.72 12.62 -1.11
CA VAL A 45 -7.75 11.43 -0.25
C VAL A 45 -7.38 10.22 -1.09
N SER A 46 -6.39 9.45 -0.63
CA SER A 46 -5.88 8.27 -1.33
C SER A 46 -6.00 7.04 -0.42
N PRO A 47 -7.19 6.44 -0.29
CA PRO A 47 -7.54 5.55 0.82
C PRO A 47 -6.66 4.30 0.91
N ASP A 48 -6.27 3.73 -0.22
CA ASP A 48 -5.44 2.53 -0.26
C ASP A 48 -3.97 2.84 0.09
N LEU A 49 -3.45 4.00 -0.34
CA LEU A 49 -2.13 4.48 0.07
C LEU A 49 -2.08 4.75 1.57
N ASP A 50 -3.08 5.45 2.09
CA ASP A 50 -3.18 5.83 3.50
C ASP A 50 -3.37 4.60 4.42
N SER A 51 -3.90 3.49 3.88
CA SER A 51 -4.12 2.25 4.62
C SER A 51 -2.86 1.39 4.80
N VAL A 52 -1.77 1.66 4.06
CA VAL A 52 -0.51 0.92 4.17
C VAL A 52 0.35 1.55 5.27
N THR A 53 0.41 0.92 6.45
CA THR A 53 1.12 1.40 7.66
C THR A 53 1.95 0.34 8.38
#